data_AF-A0A7T5EP89-F1
#
_entry.id   AF-A0A7T5EP89-F1
#
_cell.length_a   1.000
_cell.length_b   1.000
_cell.length_c   1.000
_cell.angle_alpha   90.00
_cell.angle_beta   90.00
_cell.angle_gamma   90.00
#
_symmetry.space_group_name_H-M   'P 1'
#
loop_
_entity.id
_entity.type
_entity.pdbx_description
1 polymer ?
#
loop_
_entity_poly.entity_id
_entity_poly.type
_entity_poly.pdbx_seq_one_letter_code
_entity_poly.pdbx_strand_id
1 'polypeptide(L)'
;MISVPLSGSVPLSHTITYSISPLFELAASLHLLTRSPASSRQASWAEEMRSGFREERIWTEWEYFSPLFRSGVPDFLSPLQTKGVTSIEDQYDYFVRLSPLTVLHSLGSLRDGSNSSDSAEPIFQDAKEDADFVKGRFSLFLSSYWQLFFETIWETIAPRFVQEAERITLALYSPEELVACLKTITPGFFMTEEETQQTLVFDDGSPEQMTVRQFTLYPSYFSEGISIQANERALHLIYPLNK
;
A
#
# COMPACT_ATOMS: atom_id res chain seq x y z
N MET A 1 -4.30 1.08 -10.13
CA MET A 1 -3.94 2.38 -9.54
C MET A 1 -4.84 3.44 -10.13
N ILE A 2 -5.76 3.98 -9.34
CA ILE A 2 -6.64 5.08 -9.75
C ILE A 2 -5.88 6.38 -9.49
N SER A 3 -5.46 7.06 -10.54
CA SER A 3 -4.85 8.39 -10.44
C SER A 3 -5.94 9.44 -10.58
N VAL A 4 -6.17 10.22 -9.52
CA VAL A 4 -7.06 11.39 -9.60
C VAL A 4 -6.19 12.57 -10.05
N PRO A 5 -6.41 13.14 -11.25
CA PRO A 5 -5.69 14.33 -11.66
C PRO A 5 -6.10 15.47 -10.74
N LEU A 6 -5.16 15.91 -9.91
CA LEU A 6 -5.39 17.04 -9.04
C LEU A 6 -5.29 18.32 -9.88
N SER A 7 -6.39 19.05 -9.97
CA SER A 7 -6.47 20.31 -10.72
C SER A 7 -6.33 21.45 -9.72
N GLY A 8 -5.26 22.25 -9.81
CA GLY A 8 -5.03 23.40 -8.93
C GLY A 8 -4.42 24.57 -9.69
N SER A 9 -4.60 25.78 -9.16
CA SER A 9 -4.02 27.02 -9.73
C SER A 9 -2.56 27.25 -9.35
N VAL A 10 -2.01 26.43 -8.44
CA VAL A 10 -0.63 26.52 -7.97
C VAL A 10 0.32 25.83 -8.97
N PRO A 11 1.51 26.37 -9.27
CA PRO A 11 2.51 25.74 -10.15
C PRO A 11 2.88 24.31 -9.76
N LEU A 12 2.70 23.96 -8.49
CA LEU A 12 2.98 22.66 -7.88
C LEU A 12 1.85 21.62 -8.10
N SER A 13 0.69 22.00 -8.64
CA SER A 13 -0.39 21.05 -8.93
C SER A 13 0.04 19.96 -9.93
N HIS A 14 0.97 20.28 -10.83
CA HIS A 14 1.55 19.32 -11.78
C HIS A 14 2.56 18.35 -11.14
N THR A 15 3.03 18.63 -9.93
CA THR A 15 4.01 17.79 -9.24
C THR A 15 3.36 16.80 -8.29
N ILE A 16 2.11 17.03 -7.85
CA ILE A 16 1.43 16.18 -6.88
C ILE A 16 0.41 15.27 -7.57
N THR A 17 0.53 13.98 -7.33
CA THR A 17 -0.38 12.94 -7.81
C THR A 17 -1.03 12.26 -6.61
N TYR A 18 -2.34 12.06 -6.69
CA TYR A 18 -3.08 11.24 -5.74
C TYR A 18 -3.38 9.88 -6.37
N SER A 19 -3.12 8.81 -5.63
CA SER A 19 -3.13 7.46 -6.18
C SER A 19 -3.65 6.42 -5.20
N ILE A 20 -4.63 5.62 -5.63
CA ILE A 20 -5.21 4.53 -4.84
C ILE A 20 -4.92 3.19 -5.51
N SER A 21 -4.50 2.20 -4.75
CA SER A 21 -4.33 0.81 -5.23
C SER A 21 -5.24 -0.13 -4.44
N PRO A 22 -6.36 -0.61 -5.04
CA PRO A 22 -7.23 -1.60 -4.39
C PRO A 22 -6.47 -2.88 -4.01
N LEU A 23 -5.50 -3.27 -4.85
CA LEU A 23 -4.67 -4.43 -4.61
C LEU A 23 -3.71 -4.23 -3.44
N PHE A 24 -3.17 -3.02 -3.26
CA PHE A 24 -2.41 -2.68 -2.06
C PHE A 24 -3.29 -2.72 -0.81
N GLU A 25 -4.51 -2.19 -0.86
CA GLU A 25 -5.43 -2.22 0.29
C GLU A 25 -5.83 -3.65 0.67
N LEU A 26 -6.04 -4.51 -0.32
CA LEU A 26 -6.25 -5.94 -0.12
C LEU A 26 -5.06 -6.54 0.63
N ALA A 27 -3.83 -6.28 0.15
CA ALA A 27 -2.62 -6.79 0.77
C ALA A 27 -2.38 -6.24 2.18
N ALA A 28 -2.66 -4.95 2.40
CA ALA A 28 -2.54 -4.28 3.69
C ALA A 28 -3.56 -4.84 4.70
N SER A 29 -4.76 -5.21 4.26
CA SER A 29 -5.75 -5.87 5.11
C SER A 29 -5.27 -7.27 5.56
N LEU A 30 -4.62 -8.03 4.68
CA LEU A 30 -4.03 -9.33 5.03
C LEU A 30 -2.84 -9.15 5.98
N HIS A 31 -1.99 -8.17 5.75
CA HIS A 31 -0.92 -7.80 6.67
C HIS A 31 -1.45 -7.51 8.08
N LEU A 32 -2.55 -6.75 8.19
CA LEU A 32 -3.18 -6.47 9.48
C LEU A 32 -3.60 -7.76 10.21
N LEU A 33 -4.06 -8.80 9.49
CA LEU A 33 -4.46 -10.08 10.10
C LEU A 33 -3.29 -10.85 10.74
N THR A 34 -2.05 -10.62 10.29
CA THR A 34 -0.85 -11.24 10.87
C THR A 34 -0.35 -10.56 12.15
N ARG A 35 -0.89 -9.40 12.49
CA ARG A 35 -0.41 -8.58 13.60
C ARG A 35 -1.33 -8.66 14.82
N SER A 36 -0.78 -8.29 15.96
CA SER A 36 -1.57 -8.00 17.15
C SER A 36 -2.37 -6.71 16.88
N PRO A 37 -3.72 -6.73 16.98
CA PRO A 37 -4.53 -5.55 16.70
C PRO A 37 -4.20 -4.40 17.67
N ALA A 38 -3.97 -3.20 17.15
CA ALA A 38 -3.66 -2.03 17.97
C ALA A 38 -4.90 -1.44 18.66
N SER A 39 -6.11 -1.76 18.17
CA SER A 39 -7.39 -1.26 18.69
C SER A 39 -8.43 -2.37 18.83
N SER A 40 -9.42 -2.15 19.71
CA SER A 40 -10.56 -3.07 19.87
C SER A 40 -11.34 -3.25 18.56
N ARG A 41 -11.51 -2.18 17.78
CA ARG A 41 -12.17 -2.23 16.46
C ARG A 41 -11.42 -3.15 15.48
N GLN A 42 -10.10 -3.04 15.42
CA GLN A 42 -9.29 -3.94 14.57
C GLN A 42 -9.32 -5.37 15.10
N ALA A 43 -9.38 -5.57 16.42
CA ALA A 43 -9.49 -6.90 17.00
C ALA A 43 -10.81 -7.58 16.62
N SER A 44 -11.94 -6.86 16.72
CA SER A 44 -13.24 -7.36 16.28
C SER A 44 -13.25 -7.68 14.80
N TRP A 45 -12.77 -6.77 13.96
CA TRP A 45 -12.66 -6.99 12.52
C TRP A 45 -11.79 -8.22 12.20
N ALA A 46 -10.62 -8.35 12.83
CA ALA A 46 -9.72 -9.48 12.59
C ALA A 46 -10.35 -10.82 13.01
N GLU A 47 -11.11 -10.85 14.10
CA GLU A 47 -11.79 -12.09 14.54
C GLU A 47 -12.96 -12.47 13.63
N GLU A 48 -13.73 -11.48 13.15
CA GLU A 48 -14.77 -11.67 12.14
C GLU A 48 -14.16 -12.26 10.86
N MET A 49 -13.07 -11.67 10.37
CA MET A 49 -12.37 -12.16 9.18
C MET A 49 -11.81 -13.58 9.36
N ARG A 50 -11.20 -13.89 10.50
CA ARG A 50 -10.70 -15.25 10.80
C ARG A 50 -11.83 -16.27 10.88
N SER A 51 -12.98 -15.88 11.43
CA SER A 51 -14.17 -16.74 11.47
C SER A 51 -14.71 -17.00 10.07
N GLY A 52 -14.84 -15.94 9.25
CA GLY A 52 -15.22 -16.07 7.84
C GLY A 52 -14.28 -16.97 7.04
N PHE A 53 -12.96 -16.87 7.24
CA PHE A 53 -11.99 -17.75 6.57
C PHE A 53 -12.20 -19.24 6.91
N ARG A 54 -12.62 -19.55 8.14
CA ARG A 54 -12.92 -20.92 8.55
C ARG A 54 -14.24 -21.40 7.95
N GLU A 55 -15.26 -20.54 7.93
CA GLU A 55 -16.57 -20.83 7.34
C GLU A 55 -16.46 -21.12 5.84
N GLU A 56 -15.73 -20.27 5.10
CA GLU A 56 -15.47 -20.42 3.67
C GLU A 56 -14.36 -21.40 3.32
N ARG A 57 -13.79 -22.09 4.33
CA ARG A 57 -12.74 -23.13 4.17
C ARG A 57 -11.47 -22.65 3.46
N ILE A 58 -11.13 -21.37 3.54
CA ILE A 58 -9.87 -20.81 3.03
C ILE A 58 -8.82 -20.59 4.13
N TRP A 59 -9.13 -20.96 5.38
CA TRP A 59 -8.22 -20.79 6.53
C TRP A 59 -6.85 -21.44 6.32
N THR A 60 -6.80 -22.65 5.75
CA THR A 60 -5.53 -23.35 5.50
C THR A 60 -4.67 -22.67 4.43
N GLU A 61 -5.32 -22.08 3.42
CA GLU A 61 -4.62 -21.26 2.42
C GLU A 61 -4.08 -19.99 3.06
N TRP A 62 -4.86 -19.35 3.94
CA TRP A 62 -4.38 -18.21 4.70
C TRP A 62 -3.18 -18.57 5.58
N GLU A 63 -3.24 -19.66 6.34
CA GLU A 63 -2.10 -20.10 7.17
C GLU A 63 -0.84 -20.29 6.32
N TYR A 64 -0.98 -20.93 5.15
CA TYR A 64 0.11 -21.14 4.20
C TYR A 64 0.72 -19.83 3.67
N PHE A 65 -0.10 -18.83 3.33
CA PHE A 65 0.36 -17.55 2.78
C PHE A 65 0.67 -16.47 3.81
N SER A 66 0.19 -16.60 5.05
CA SER A 66 0.39 -15.62 6.11
C SER A 66 1.86 -15.22 6.34
N PRO A 67 2.88 -16.11 6.18
CA PRO A 67 4.28 -15.72 6.34
C PRO A 67 4.71 -14.59 5.40
N LEU A 68 4.13 -14.49 4.20
CA LEU A 68 4.43 -13.40 3.25
C LEU A 68 4.11 -12.02 3.80
N PHE A 69 3.12 -11.95 4.69
CA PHE A 69 2.57 -10.70 5.16
C PHE A 69 3.08 -10.33 6.55
N ARG A 70 3.87 -11.15 7.25
CA ARG A 70 4.25 -10.87 8.65
C ARG A 70 5.07 -9.59 8.81
N SER A 71 6.00 -9.33 7.89
CA SER A 71 6.91 -8.19 7.98
C SER A 71 6.39 -6.92 7.29
N GLY A 72 5.29 -7.02 6.53
CA GLY A 72 4.76 -5.93 5.74
C GLY A 72 3.95 -6.42 4.55
N VAL A 73 3.50 -5.48 3.72
CA VAL A 73 2.94 -5.79 2.40
C VAL A 73 4.08 -6.21 1.47
N PRO A 74 4.00 -7.36 0.78
CA PRO A 74 5.01 -7.76 -0.20
C PRO A 74 5.22 -6.70 -1.29
N ASP A 75 6.47 -6.50 -1.71
CA ASP A 75 6.83 -5.45 -2.68
C ASP A 75 6.05 -5.55 -4.00
N PHE A 76 5.76 -6.76 -4.47
CA PHE A 76 4.95 -6.96 -5.68
C PHE A 76 3.47 -6.62 -5.49
N LEU A 77 3.03 -6.24 -4.29
CA LEU A 77 1.71 -5.66 -4.04
C LEU A 77 1.80 -4.18 -3.65
N SER A 78 3.01 -3.61 -3.60
CA SER A 78 3.24 -2.18 -3.35
C SER A 78 2.48 -1.32 -4.37
N PRO A 79 1.99 -0.13 -3.98
CA PRO A 79 1.37 0.80 -4.93
C PRO A 79 2.32 1.22 -6.06
N LEU A 80 3.65 1.10 -5.86
CA LEU A 80 4.64 1.37 -6.90
C LEU A 80 4.68 0.32 -8.00
N GLN A 81 4.45 -0.95 -7.66
CA GLN A 81 4.48 -2.07 -8.60
C GLN A 81 3.10 -2.31 -9.23
N THR A 82 2.02 -1.92 -8.55
CA THR A 82 0.63 -2.15 -8.98
C THR A 82 0.04 -0.97 -9.77
N LYS A 83 0.90 -0.18 -10.42
CA LYS A 83 0.50 0.95 -11.27
C LYS A 83 -0.38 0.45 -12.43
N GLY A 84 -1.54 1.09 -12.62
CA GLY A 84 -2.53 0.69 -13.63
C GLY A 84 -3.53 -0.39 -13.20
N VAL A 85 -3.35 -1.08 -12.07
CA VAL A 85 -4.28 -2.14 -11.63
C VAL A 85 -5.53 -1.57 -10.96
N THR A 86 -6.59 -1.30 -11.72
CA THR A 86 -7.78 -0.56 -11.24
C THR A 86 -9.07 -1.37 -11.17
N SER A 87 -9.19 -2.39 -12.00
CA SER A 87 -10.34 -3.27 -12.10
C SER A 87 -9.99 -4.69 -11.65
N ILE A 88 -10.99 -5.56 -11.53
CA ILE A 88 -10.79 -6.98 -11.27
C ILE A 88 -10.06 -7.64 -12.45
N GLU A 89 -10.40 -7.24 -13.68
CA GLU A 89 -9.73 -7.69 -14.90
C GLU A 89 -8.24 -7.33 -14.88
N ASP A 90 -7.90 -6.09 -14.50
CA ASP A 90 -6.49 -5.68 -14.36
C ASP A 90 -5.77 -6.49 -13.29
N GLN A 91 -6.45 -6.88 -12.21
CA GLN A 91 -5.85 -7.72 -11.16
C GLN A 91 -5.52 -9.11 -11.70
N TYR A 92 -6.44 -9.72 -12.44
CA TYR A 92 -6.17 -11.01 -13.10
C TYR A 92 -4.99 -10.90 -14.06
N ASP A 93 -4.98 -9.90 -14.93
CA ASP A 93 -3.88 -9.65 -15.87
C ASP A 93 -2.55 -9.42 -15.14
N TYR A 94 -2.58 -8.69 -14.02
CA TYR A 94 -1.42 -8.46 -13.18
C TYR A 94 -0.85 -9.77 -12.64
N PHE A 95 -1.68 -10.63 -12.04
CA PHE A 95 -1.23 -11.92 -11.51
C PHE A 95 -0.74 -12.88 -12.60
N VAL A 96 -1.38 -12.88 -13.77
CA VAL A 96 -0.90 -13.66 -14.92
C VAL A 96 0.52 -13.24 -15.31
N ARG A 97 0.77 -11.93 -15.39
CA ARG A 97 2.08 -11.36 -15.78
C ARG A 97 3.12 -11.37 -14.67
N LEU A 98 2.72 -11.51 -13.41
CA LEU A 98 3.63 -11.51 -12.26
C LEU A 98 4.67 -12.63 -12.42
N SER A 99 5.95 -12.27 -12.43
CA SER A 99 7.00 -13.28 -12.57
C SER A 99 7.08 -14.14 -11.30
N PRO A 100 7.17 -15.48 -11.42
CA PRO A 100 7.43 -16.35 -10.26
C PRO A 100 8.72 -15.95 -9.52
N LEU A 101 9.72 -15.45 -10.25
CA LEU A 101 10.97 -14.94 -9.66
C LEU A 101 10.74 -13.72 -8.76
N THR A 102 9.76 -12.88 -9.06
CA THR A 102 9.41 -11.74 -8.20
C THR A 102 8.82 -12.21 -6.87
N VAL A 103 7.94 -13.23 -6.92
CA VAL A 103 7.38 -13.86 -5.71
C VAL A 103 8.50 -14.47 -4.88
N LEU A 104 9.45 -15.16 -5.53
CA LEU A 104 10.64 -15.72 -4.86
C LEU A 104 11.56 -14.68 -4.25
N HIS A 105 11.80 -13.57 -4.94
CA HIS A 105 12.68 -12.51 -4.44
C HIS A 105 12.08 -11.86 -3.19
N SER A 106 10.77 -11.60 -3.20
CA SER A 106 10.06 -11.11 -2.01
C SER A 106 10.04 -12.12 -0.86
N LEU A 107 10.00 -13.43 -1.15
CA LEU A 107 10.15 -14.48 -0.14
C LEU A 107 11.58 -14.56 0.42
N GLY A 108 12.59 -14.35 -0.42
CA GLY A 108 14.01 -14.38 -0.04
C GLY A 108 14.41 -13.24 0.89
N SER A 109 13.97 -12.01 0.59
CA SER A 109 14.24 -10.84 1.43
C SER A 109 13.62 -10.95 2.83
N LEU A 110 12.46 -11.60 2.95
CA LEU A 110 11.81 -11.88 4.24
C LEU A 110 12.58 -12.91 5.09
N ARG A 111 13.26 -13.86 4.43
CA ARG A 111 14.07 -14.90 5.09
C ARG A 111 15.39 -14.35 5.61
N ASP A 112 16.07 -13.49 4.85
CA ASP A 112 17.38 -12.94 5.24
C ASP A 112 17.28 -11.92 6.40
N GLY A 113 16.11 -11.31 6.61
CA GLY A 113 15.83 -10.47 7.77
C GLY A 113 15.45 -11.24 9.05
N SER A 114 15.22 -12.55 8.94
CA SER A 114 14.79 -13.42 10.05
C SER A 114 15.99 -14.22 10.58
N ASN A 115 16.62 -13.73 11.65
CA ASN A 115 17.68 -14.44 12.37
C ASN A 115 17.19 -15.68 13.16
N SER A 116 15.95 -16.13 12.97
CA SER A 116 15.38 -17.25 13.71
C SER A 116 15.55 -18.56 12.95
N SER A 117 16.19 -19.51 13.62
CA SER A 117 16.35 -20.92 13.29
C SER A 117 15.04 -21.73 13.26
N ASP A 118 13.91 -21.12 12.94
CA ASP A 118 12.62 -21.80 12.88
C ASP A 118 12.45 -22.49 11.54
N SER A 119 11.88 -23.70 11.60
CA SER A 119 11.51 -24.57 10.48
C SER A 119 11.14 -23.77 9.24
N ALA A 120 11.79 -24.06 8.11
CA ALA A 120 11.46 -23.42 6.84
C ALA A 120 9.95 -23.58 6.59
N GLU A 121 9.20 -22.48 6.66
CA GLU A 121 7.75 -22.49 6.41
C GLU A 121 7.50 -23.16 5.05
N PRO A 122 6.45 -24.00 4.90
CA PRO A 122 6.23 -24.80 3.70
C PRO A 122 6.27 -23.99 2.41
N ILE A 123 5.71 -22.76 2.43
CA ILE A 123 5.73 -21.84 1.30
C ILE A 123 7.14 -21.53 0.78
N PHE A 124 8.15 -21.41 1.66
CA PHE A 124 9.53 -21.12 1.23
C PHE A 124 10.19 -22.33 0.58
N GLN A 125 9.81 -23.54 0.99
CA GLN A 125 10.31 -24.76 0.38
C GLN A 125 9.64 -24.98 -0.97
N ASP A 126 8.30 -24.94 -1.00
CA ASP A 126 7.52 -25.12 -2.21
C ASP A 126 7.90 -24.10 -3.28
N ALA A 127 8.14 -22.84 -2.91
CA ALA A 127 8.52 -21.83 -3.89
C ALA A 127 9.90 -22.13 -4.53
N LYS A 128 10.85 -22.68 -3.74
CA LYS A 128 12.15 -23.09 -4.29
C LYS A 128 12.04 -24.29 -5.23
N GLU A 129 11.11 -25.19 -4.96
CA GLU A 129 10.88 -26.40 -5.75
C GLU A 129 10.06 -26.10 -7.02
N ASP A 130 8.98 -25.34 -6.88
CA ASP A 130 8.06 -24.94 -7.95
C ASP A 130 7.39 -23.58 -7.66
N ALA A 131 8.01 -22.51 -8.15
CA ALA A 131 7.50 -21.15 -7.97
C ALA A 131 6.20 -20.87 -8.73
N ASP A 132 5.97 -21.57 -9.84
CA ASP A 132 4.74 -21.43 -10.64
C ASP A 132 3.55 -22.03 -9.88
N PHE A 133 3.74 -23.18 -9.22
CA PHE A 133 2.74 -23.77 -8.34
C PHE A 133 2.34 -22.81 -7.20
N VAL A 134 3.32 -22.24 -6.49
CA VAL A 134 3.05 -21.29 -5.40
C VAL A 134 2.35 -20.03 -5.91
N LYS A 135 2.80 -19.47 -7.04
CA LYS A 135 2.15 -18.32 -7.69
C LYS A 135 0.69 -18.65 -8.06
N GLY A 136 0.43 -19.83 -8.61
CA GLY A 136 -0.91 -20.29 -8.98
C GLY A 136 -1.85 -20.35 -7.78
N ARG A 137 -1.41 -21.02 -6.70
CA ARG A 137 -2.16 -21.07 -5.43
C ARG A 137 -2.39 -19.68 -4.85
N PHE A 138 -1.37 -18.82 -4.87
CA PHE A 138 -1.47 -17.47 -4.34
C PHE A 138 -2.50 -16.63 -5.10
N SER A 139 -2.51 -16.74 -6.42
CA SER A 139 -3.48 -16.04 -7.28
C SER A 139 -4.91 -16.49 -6.99
N LEU A 140 -5.13 -17.80 -6.79
CA LEU A 140 -6.42 -18.34 -6.39
C LEU A 140 -6.85 -17.88 -5.00
N PHE A 141 -5.92 -17.86 -4.04
CA PHE A 141 -6.17 -17.38 -2.69
C PHE A 141 -6.60 -15.90 -2.70
N LEU A 142 -5.84 -15.02 -3.36
CA LEU A 142 -6.19 -13.60 -3.42
C LEU A 142 -7.51 -13.35 -4.16
N SER A 143 -7.78 -14.10 -5.24
CA SER A 143 -9.05 -13.99 -5.96
C SER A 143 -10.24 -14.42 -5.09
N SER A 144 -10.08 -15.51 -4.34
CA SER A 144 -11.09 -15.99 -3.39
C SER A 144 -11.30 -14.99 -2.25
N TYR A 145 -10.21 -14.45 -1.70
CA TYR A 145 -10.27 -13.42 -0.67
C TYR A 145 -10.97 -12.14 -1.16
N TRP A 146 -10.71 -11.73 -2.40
CA TRP A 146 -11.39 -10.61 -3.03
C TRP A 146 -12.90 -10.83 -3.05
N GLN A 147 -13.34 -11.93 -3.67
CA GLN A 147 -14.75 -12.22 -3.91
C GLN A 147 -15.53 -12.49 -2.62
N LEU A 148 -14.94 -13.21 -1.67
CA LEU A 148 -15.64 -13.63 -0.46
C LEU A 148 -15.71 -12.53 0.60
N PHE A 149 -14.72 -11.63 0.66
CA PHE A 149 -14.60 -10.68 1.76
C PHE A 149 -14.27 -9.26 1.31
N PHE A 150 -13.22 -9.09 0.51
CA PHE A 150 -12.64 -7.77 0.31
C PHE A 150 -13.48 -6.86 -0.60
N GLU A 151 -14.28 -7.41 -1.53
CA GLU A 151 -15.16 -6.62 -2.40
C GLU A 151 -16.14 -5.76 -1.59
N THR A 152 -16.86 -6.36 -0.63
CA THR A 152 -17.77 -5.64 0.26
C THR A 152 -17.04 -4.59 1.12
N ILE A 153 -15.83 -4.92 1.59
CA ILE A 153 -14.99 -3.98 2.33
C ILE A 153 -14.62 -2.79 1.44
N TRP A 154 -14.19 -3.07 0.20
CA TRP A 154 -13.79 -2.07 -0.79
C TRP A 154 -14.93 -1.12 -1.11
N GLU A 155 -16.14 -1.61 -1.35
CA GLU A 155 -17.33 -0.77 -1.57
C GLU A 155 -17.60 0.18 -0.40
N THR A 156 -17.30 -0.25 0.83
CA THR A 156 -17.46 0.57 2.04
C THR A 156 -16.38 1.64 2.19
N ILE A 157 -15.13 1.33 1.84
CA ILE A 157 -13.98 2.24 2.05
C ILE A 157 -13.67 3.11 0.84
N ALA A 158 -14.02 2.69 -0.38
CA ALA A 158 -13.76 3.41 -1.64
C ALA A 158 -14.24 4.89 -1.59
N PRO A 159 -15.45 5.21 -1.08
CA PRO A 159 -15.91 6.60 -0.99
C PRO A 159 -15.02 7.49 -0.10
N ARG A 160 -14.35 6.92 0.91
CA ARG A 160 -13.46 7.69 1.81
C ARG A 160 -12.20 8.15 1.08
N PHE A 161 -11.69 7.36 0.15
CA PHE A 161 -10.57 7.78 -0.69
C PHE A 161 -10.98 8.92 -1.64
N VAL A 162 -12.21 8.91 -2.16
CA VAL A 162 -12.72 10.04 -2.97
C VAL A 162 -12.76 11.32 -2.14
N GLN A 163 -13.29 11.27 -0.91
CA GLN A 163 -13.33 12.43 0.00
C GLN A 163 -11.92 12.96 0.32
N GLU A 164 -10.94 12.08 0.50
CA GLU A 164 -9.56 12.46 0.72
C GLU A 164 -8.93 13.11 -0.52
N ALA A 165 -9.22 12.59 -1.71
CA ALA A 165 -8.79 13.21 -2.97
C ALA A 165 -9.38 14.62 -3.12
N GLU A 166 -10.65 14.81 -2.79
CA GLU A 166 -11.31 16.12 -2.78
C GLU A 166 -10.65 17.08 -1.78
N ARG A 167 -10.37 16.61 -0.55
CA ARG A 167 -9.67 17.39 0.47
C ARG A 167 -8.30 17.88 -0.01
N ILE A 168 -7.52 17.02 -0.65
CA ILE A 168 -6.21 17.38 -1.20
C ILE A 168 -6.36 18.33 -2.39
N THR A 169 -7.36 18.11 -3.25
CA THR A 169 -7.66 18.99 -4.38
C THR A 169 -7.99 20.41 -3.90
N LEU A 170 -8.81 20.54 -2.84
CA LEU A 170 -9.10 21.83 -2.21
C LEU A 170 -7.85 22.48 -1.59
N ALA A 171 -6.91 21.71 -1.08
CA ALA A 171 -5.66 22.26 -0.55
C ALA A 171 -4.71 22.77 -1.65
N LEU A 172 -4.92 22.41 -2.92
CA LEU A 172 -4.08 22.83 -4.04
C LEU A 172 -4.44 24.19 -4.64
N TYR A 173 -5.39 24.92 -4.04
CA TYR A 173 -5.71 26.29 -4.46
C TYR A 173 -4.70 27.32 -3.93
N SER A 174 -4.05 27.07 -2.79
CA SER A 174 -2.98 27.91 -2.26
C SER A 174 -1.79 27.09 -1.72
N PRO A 175 -0.55 27.60 -1.84
CA PRO A 175 0.64 26.94 -1.29
C PRO A 175 0.55 26.72 0.23
N GLU A 176 -0.03 27.67 0.96
CA GLU A 176 -0.16 27.60 2.42
C GLU A 176 -1.13 26.50 2.85
N GLU A 177 -2.28 26.38 2.17
CA GLU A 177 -3.26 25.32 2.43
C GLU A 177 -2.70 23.95 2.08
N LEU A 178 -1.93 23.84 0.99
CA LEU A 178 -1.24 22.61 0.61
C LEU A 178 -0.29 22.17 1.74
N VAL A 179 0.57 23.06 2.23
CA VAL A 179 1.49 22.74 3.32
C VAL A 179 0.75 22.37 4.59
N ALA A 180 -0.29 23.12 4.94
CA ALA A 180 -1.12 22.82 6.10
C ALA A 180 -1.74 21.42 5.98
N CYS A 181 -2.28 21.08 4.81
CA CYS A 181 -2.80 19.77 4.49
C CYS A 181 -1.74 18.66 4.62
N LEU A 182 -0.55 18.84 4.02
CA LEU A 182 0.53 17.87 4.09
C LEU A 182 1.08 17.68 5.51
N LYS A 183 1.12 18.75 6.31
CA LYS A 183 1.50 18.70 7.72
C LYS A 183 0.53 17.90 8.59
N THR A 184 -0.73 17.75 8.19
CA THR A 184 -1.66 16.82 8.86
C THR A 184 -1.28 15.35 8.64
N ILE A 185 -0.55 15.05 7.56
CA ILE A 185 -0.06 13.71 7.25
C ILE A 185 1.30 13.51 7.91
N THR A 186 2.28 14.37 7.63
CA THR A 186 3.61 14.34 8.26
C THR A 186 4.18 15.76 8.40
N PRO A 187 4.77 16.11 9.56
CA PRO A 187 5.19 17.48 9.85
C PRO A 187 6.39 17.97 9.03
N GLY A 188 7.13 17.08 8.36
CA GLY A 188 8.39 17.38 7.64
C GLY A 188 8.23 18.19 6.35
N PHE A 189 7.01 18.54 5.93
CA PHE A 189 6.78 19.34 4.73
C PHE A 189 6.80 20.84 5.01
N PHE A 190 7.52 21.59 4.18
CA PHE A 190 7.53 23.05 4.17
C PHE A 190 7.82 23.59 2.77
N MET A 191 7.61 24.89 2.61
CA MET A 191 7.90 25.61 1.36
C MET A 191 9.16 26.45 1.53
N THR A 192 9.98 26.48 0.50
CA THR A 192 11.08 27.42 0.36
C THR A 192 10.85 28.31 -0.85
N GLU A 193 11.24 29.58 -0.73
CA GLU A 193 11.25 30.53 -1.83
C GLU A 193 12.70 30.68 -2.32
N GLU A 194 12.99 30.15 -3.51
CA GLU A 194 14.24 30.42 -4.21
C GLU A 194 13.98 31.31 -5.42
N GLU A 195 14.57 32.51 -5.37
CA GLU A 195 14.70 33.52 -6.44
C GLU A 195 13.41 34.07 -7.07
N THR A 196 12.40 33.24 -7.37
CA THR A 196 11.01 33.58 -7.74
C THR A 196 10.09 32.34 -7.77
N GLN A 197 10.59 31.14 -7.45
CA GLN A 197 9.83 29.90 -7.48
C GLN A 197 9.63 29.34 -6.07
N GLN A 198 8.37 29.05 -5.74
CA GLN A 198 8.02 28.31 -4.55
C GLN A 198 8.26 26.81 -4.80
N THR A 199 9.11 26.20 -3.97
CA THR A 199 9.41 24.76 -4.07
C THR A 199 8.98 24.04 -2.80
N LEU A 200 8.42 22.84 -2.99
CA LEU A 200 8.05 21.95 -1.88
C LEU A 200 9.29 21.16 -1.46
N VAL A 201 9.62 21.25 -0.18
CA VAL A 201 10.75 20.55 0.42
C VAL A 201 10.22 19.58 1.47
N PHE A 202 10.85 18.41 1.53
CA PHE A 202 10.62 17.42 2.57
C PHE A 202 11.90 17.24 3.40
N ASP A 203 11.79 17.45 4.71
CA ASP A 203 12.83 17.14 5.68
C ASP A 203 12.52 15.80 6.34
N ASP A 204 13.35 14.81 6.02
CA ASP A 204 13.32 13.46 6.56
C ASP A 204 14.28 13.27 7.76
N GLY A 205 14.89 14.36 8.24
CA GLY A 205 15.91 14.37 9.28
C GLY A 205 17.33 14.08 8.77
N SER A 206 17.53 13.92 7.46
CA SER A 206 18.85 13.78 6.85
C SER A 206 19.53 15.15 6.67
N PRO A 207 20.88 15.20 6.57
CA PRO A 207 21.61 16.46 6.44
C PRO A 207 21.35 17.21 5.11
N GLU A 208 20.77 16.54 4.12
CA GLU A 208 20.42 17.14 2.83
C GLU A 208 18.90 17.17 2.66
N GLN A 209 18.35 18.38 2.56
CA GLN A 209 16.93 18.57 2.30
C GLN A 209 16.58 18.13 0.88
N MET A 210 15.48 17.40 0.72
CA MET A 210 15.07 16.90 -0.59
C MET A 210 14.06 17.83 -1.26
N THR A 211 14.44 18.39 -2.41
CA THR A 211 13.52 19.12 -3.29
C THR A 211 12.59 18.15 -4.02
N VAL A 212 11.28 18.30 -3.82
CA VAL A 212 10.28 17.37 -4.36
C VAL A 212 9.86 17.80 -5.77
N ARG A 213 10.35 17.09 -6.80
CA ARG A 213 9.98 17.35 -8.22
C ARG A 213 8.71 16.64 -8.65
N GLN A 214 8.49 15.43 -8.13
CA GLN A 214 7.25 14.68 -8.25
C GLN A 214 6.90 14.10 -6.89
N PHE A 215 5.63 14.14 -6.55
CA PHE A 215 5.12 13.69 -5.28
C PHE A 215 3.89 12.82 -5.53
N THR A 216 3.86 11.60 -4.99
CA THR A 216 2.68 10.76 -5.08
C THR A 216 2.19 10.37 -3.69
N LEU A 217 0.93 10.69 -3.43
CA LEU A 217 0.19 10.39 -2.21
C LEU A 217 -0.59 9.08 -2.39
N TYR A 218 -0.32 8.12 -1.51
CA TYR A 218 -0.98 6.82 -1.45
C TYR A 218 -1.65 6.65 -0.07
N PRO A 219 -2.85 7.19 0.13
CA PRO A 219 -3.59 6.90 1.35
C PRO A 219 -3.92 5.42 1.44
N SER A 220 -4.01 4.93 2.68
CA SER A 220 -4.35 3.55 2.97
C SER A 220 -5.26 3.45 4.18
N TYR A 221 -6.34 2.68 4.07
CA TYR A 221 -7.27 2.47 5.18
C TYR A 221 -6.72 1.45 6.19
N PHE A 222 -5.95 0.48 5.69
CA PHE A 222 -5.39 -0.60 6.51
C PHE A 222 -3.94 -0.35 6.98
N SER A 223 -3.19 0.57 6.36
CA SER A 223 -1.89 0.97 6.88
C SER A 223 -2.03 1.66 8.25
N GLU A 224 -1.11 1.35 9.15
CA GLU A 224 -1.05 1.96 10.49
C GLU A 224 0.04 3.03 10.61
N GLY A 225 0.98 3.05 9.66
CA GLY A 225 2.15 3.90 9.70
C GLY A 225 2.35 4.65 8.39
N ILE A 226 3.23 5.65 8.47
CA ILE A 226 3.69 6.39 7.31
C ILE A 226 4.91 5.67 6.74
N SER A 227 4.90 5.40 5.44
CA SER A 227 6.05 4.89 4.71
C SER A 227 6.43 5.89 3.63
N ILE A 228 7.72 6.21 3.58
CA ILE A 228 8.28 7.19 2.66
C ILE A 228 9.30 6.49 1.81
N GLN A 229 9.14 6.58 0.49
CA GLN A 229 10.10 6.07 -0.48
C GLN A 229 10.50 7.23 -1.40
N ALA A 230 11.75 7.63 -1.30
CA ALA A 230 12.33 8.72 -2.08
C ALA A 230 13.32 8.18 -3.10
N ASN A 231 13.26 8.73 -4.31
CA ASN A 231 14.34 8.65 -5.29
C ASN A 231 14.66 10.07 -5.78
N GLU A 232 15.74 10.24 -6.57
CA GLU A 232 16.27 11.55 -6.99
C GLU A 232 15.24 12.50 -7.64
N ARG A 233 14.07 12.02 -8.06
CA ARG A 233 13.05 12.83 -8.77
C ARG A 233 11.64 12.68 -8.22
N ALA A 234 11.35 11.67 -7.41
CA ALA A 234 10.01 11.36 -6.93
C ALA A 234 10.00 10.96 -5.47
N LEU A 235 9.04 11.53 -4.73
CA LEU A 235 8.71 11.18 -3.37
C LEU A 235 7.37 10.42 -3.38
N HIS A 236 7.37 9.23 -2.79
CA HIS A 236 6.19 8.38 -2.65
C HIS A 236 5.84 8.27 -1.18
N LEU A 237 4.62 8.68 -0.82
CA LEU A 237 4.16 8.70 0.56
C LEU A 237 2.95 7.79 0.72
N ILE A 238 3.12 6.69 1.45
CA ILE A 238 2.03 5.85 1.92
C ILE A 238 1.65 6.32 3.32
N TYR A 239 0.37 6.59 3.57
CA TYR A 239 -0.07 7.13 4.85
C TYR A 239 -1.45 6.59 5.27
N PRO A 240 -1.73 6.51 6.58
CA PRO A 240 -3.03 6.09 7.06
C PRO A 240 -4.09 7.11 6.69
N LEU A 241 -5.19 6.65 6.11
CA LEU A 241 -6.37 7.46 5.87
C LEU A 241 -7.02 7.79 7.22
N ASN A 242 -7.25 9.08 7.49
CA ASN A 242 -7.90 9.53 8.73
C ASN A 242 -9.27 8.83 8.87
N LYS A 243 -9.46 8.11 9.99
CA LYS A 243 -10.59 7.19 10.22
C LYS A 243 -11.84 7.86 10.75
#